data_AF-A0AAW8HIM0-F1
#
_entry.id   AF-A0AAW8HIM0-F1
#
_cell.length_a   1.000
_cell.length_b   1.000
_cell.length_c   1.000
_cell.angle_alpha   90.00
_cell.angle_beta   90.00
_cell.angle_gamma   90.00
#
_symmetry.space_group_name_H-M   'P 1'
#
loop_
_entity.id
_entity.type
_entity.pdbx_description
1 polymer ?
#
loop_
_entity_poly.entity_id
_entity_poly.type
_entity_poly.pdbx_seq_one_letter_code
_entity_poly.pdbx_strand_id
1 'polypeptide(L)'
;MSASDLLRAKFHSDRQLALYAQHGFDSTLQASRQVASDIYAGLERVSWYSACLIPRYHEVCTELFSEDKRMLLSIKSIYRYRDVILILIELYLTSIIDDYNNGNEKNKIQHAVMTATGTLAQYTTGKGTRLALAMTASKAIAESGFVSSTISLRLSKKLPTFIAALQAIGFEQHCAMAARRLKSLDAKYYALLYTLELEMLYYYVEPIILKMVKSIISHYGIPVEELLEIIKREFNV
;
A
#
# COMPACT_ATOMS: atom_id res chain seq x y z
N MET A 1 -22.42 36.13 -31.72
CA MET A 1 -21.13 35.73 -31.12
C MET A 1 -20.24 35.20 -32.22
N SER A 2 -19.05 35.77 -32.42
CA SER A 2 -18.09 35.26 -33.42
C SER A 2 -17.28 34.10 -32.85
N ALA A 3 -16.75 33.21 -33.70
CA ALA A 3 -15.87 32.12 -33.27
C ALA A 3 -14.63 32.62 -32.49
N SER A 4 -14.19 33.84 -32.80
CA SER A 4 -13.10 34.54 -32.13
C SER A 4 -13.39 34.85 -30.66
N ASP A 5 -14.65 35.17 -30.33
CA ASP A 5 -15.07 35.48 -28.97
C ASP A 5 -15.12 34.22 -28.10
N LEU A 6 -15.51 33.09 -28.69
CA LEU A 6 -15.49 31.78 -28.04
C LEU A 6 -14.04 31.34 -27.74
N LEU A 7 -13.13 31.55 -28.68
CA LEU A 7 -11.70 31.26 -28.49
C LEU A 7 -11.09 32.15 -27.40
N ARG A 8 -11.39 33.46 -27.39
CA ARG A 8 -10.93 34.37 -26.32
C ARG A 8 -11.46 33.95 -24.96
N ALA A 9 -12.74 33.59 -24.86
CA ALA A 9 -13.33 33.11 -23.60
C ALA A 9 -12.63 31.83 -23.10
N LYS A 10 -12.36 30.88 -24.01
CA LYS A 10 -11.64 29.64 -23.68
C LYS A 10 -10.22 29.92 -23.18
N PHE A 11 -9.43 30.68 -23.93
CA PHE A 11 -8.05 31.00 -23.54
C PHE A 11 -7.98 31.82 -22.25
N HIS A 12 -8.97 32.67 -21.98
CA HIS A 12 -9.04 33.42 -20.73
C HIS A 12 -9.34 32.51 -19.54
N SER A 13 -10.25 31.56 -19.70
CA SER A 13 -10.56 30.54 -18.69
C SER A 13 -9.33 29.65 -18.43
N ASP A 14 -8.67 29.16 -19.48
CA ASP A 14 -7.48 28.31 -19.36
C ASP A 14 -6.33 29.06 -18.67
N ARG A 15 -6.13 30.35 -18.99
CA ARG A 15 -5.15 31.21 -18.32
C ARG A 15 -5.47 31.41 -16.86
N GLN A 16 -6.74 31.65 -16.50
CA GLN A 16 -7.14 31.79 -15.10
C GLN A 16 -6.93 30.50 -14.33
N LEU A 17 -7.27 29.34 -14.91
CA LEU A 17 -7.03 28.04 -14.30
C LEU A 17 -5.53 27.80 -14.07
N ALA A 18 -4.69 28.14 -15.05
CA ALA A 18 -3.23 28.05 -14.93
C ALA A 18 -2.67 28.99 -13.85
N LEU A 19 -3.21 30.20 -13.72
CA LEU A 19 -2.81 31.14 -12.67
C LEU A 19 -3.30 30.71 -11.29
N TYR A 20 -4.51 30.15 -11.16
CA TYR A 20 -5.00 29.58 -9.90
C TYR A 20 -4.21 28.34 -9.50
N ALA A 21 -3.85 27.50 -10.46
CA ALA A 21 -2.89 26.43 -10.25
C ALA A 21 -1.59 27.04 -9.74
N GLN A 22 -0.96 27.95 -10.49
CA GLN A 22 0.34 28.53 -10.15
C GLN A 22 0.35 29.20 -8.76
N HIS A 23 -0.67 30.00 -8.42
CA HIS A 23 -0.78 30.63 -7.11
C HIS A 23 -1.10 29.66 -5.96
N GLY A 24 -1.83 28.57 -6.22
CA GLY A 24 -1.99 27.47 -5.27
C GLY A 24 -0.71 26.64 -5.10
N PHE A 25 0.12 26.56 -6.14
CA PHE A 25 1.37 25.79 -6.20
C PHE A 25 2.58 26.54 -5.60
N ASP A 26 2.68 27.86 -5.75
CA ASP A 26 3.89 28.64 -5.41
C ASP A 26 4.23 28.74 -3.91
N SER A 27 3.25 28.60 -3.01
CA SER A 27 3.48 28.64 -1.54
C SER A 27 3.35 27.29 -0.84
N THR A 28 2.68 26.29 -1.47
CA THR A 28 2.31 25.03 -0.81
C THR A 28 3.12 23.83 -1.32
N LEU A 29 3.68 23.88 -2.53
CA LEU A 29 4.43 22.77 -3.14
C LEU A 29 5.93 22.77 -2.83
N GLN A 30 6.43 23.73 -2.02
CA GLN A 30 7.83 23.72 -1.61
C GLN A 30 8.10 22.50 -0.71
N ALA A 31 8.72 21.49 -1.34
CA ALA A 31 9.69 20.54 -0.77
C ALA A 31 9.34 19.04 -0.62
N SER A 32 8.37 18.44 -1.34
CA SER A 32 8.41 16.97 -1.51
C SER A 32 7.85 16.43 -2.84
N ARG A 33 8.61 15.53 -3.48
CA ARG A 33 8.17 14.78 -4.67
C ARG A 33 6.90 13.96 -4.41
N GLN A 34 6.76 13.45 -3.19
CA GLN A 34 5.59 12.67 -2.75
C GLN A 34 4.30 13.51 -2.80
N VAL A 35 4.30 14.73 -2.26
CA VAL A 35 3.12 15.61 -2.27
C VAL A 35 2.68 15.92 -3.70
N ALA A 36 3.62 16.19 -4.60
CA ALA A 36 3.31 16.43 -6.01
C ALA A 36 2.71 15.18 -6.68
N SER A 37 3.25 13.99 -6.40
CA SER A 37 2.72 12.71 -6.88
C SER A 37 1.30 12.47 -6.37
N ASP A 38 1.06 12.68 -5.08
CA ASP A 38 -0.26 12.53 -4.46
C ASP A 38 -1.27 13.46 -5.15
N ILE A 39 -0.96 14.75 -5.33
CA ILE A 39 -1.89 15.69 -5.97
C ILE A 39 -2.21 15.27 -7.42
N TYR A 40 -1.20 14.85 -8.18
CA TYR A 40 -1.39 14.39 -9.56
C TYR A 40 -2.28 13.16 -9.63
N ALA A 41 -2.01 12.15 -8.79
CA ALA A 41 -2.83 10.95 -8.68
C ALA A 41 -4.26 11.28 -8.22
N GLY A 42 -4.42 12.31 -7.38
CA GLY A 42 -5.72 12.81 -6.95
C GLY A 42 -6.52 13.40 -8.09
N LEU A 43 -5.88 14.25 -8.92
CA LEU A 43 -6.49 14.78 -10.14
C LEU A 43 -6.89 13.66 -11.12
N GLU A 44 -6.02 12.67 -11.29
CA GLU A 44 -6.30 11.48 -12.10
C GLU A 44 -7.53 10.73 -11.59
N ARG A 45 -7.59 10.38 -10.30
CA ARG A 45 -8.74 9.67 -9.71
C ARG A 45 -10.02 10.50 -9.77
N VAL A 46 -9.96 11.82 -9.52
CA VAL A 46 -11.10 12.73 -9.68
C VAL A 46 -11.64 12.70 -11.12
N SER A 47 -10.75 12.70 -12.11
CA SER A 47 -11.16 12.60 -13.52
C SER A 47 -11.90 11.30 -13.82
N TRP A 48 -11.55 10.19 -13.17
CA TRP A 48 -12.20 8.89 -13.37
C TRP A 48 -13.62 8.85 -12.81
N TYR A 49 -13.98 9.65 -11.80
CA TYR A 49 -15.38 9.74 -11.35
C TYR A 49 -16.32 10.30 -12.42
N SER A 50 -15.82 10.96 -13.46
CA SER A 50 -16.64 11.33 -14.62
C SER A 50 -17.28 10.10 -15.30
N ALA A 51 -16.67 8.91 -15.17
CA ALA A 51 -17.23 7.65 -15.63
C ALA A 51 -18.60 7.33 -14.99
N CYS A 52 -18.85 7.80 -13.76
CA CYS A 52 -20.12 7.61 -13.08
C CYS A 52 -21.29 8.35 -13.74
N LEU A 53 -21.03 9.36 -14.58
CA LEU A 53 -22.05 10.12 -15.32
C LEU A 53 -22.50 9.42 -16.60
N ILE A 54 -21.74 8.43 -17.08
CA ILE A 54 -21.98 7.74 -18.35
C ILE A 54 -22.33 6.27 -18.05
N PRO A 55 -23.56 5.81 -18.32
CA PRO A 55 -24.01 4.45 -17.98
C PRO A 55 -23.10 3.33 -18.53
N ARG A 56 -22.44 3.56 -19.66
CA ARG A 56 -21.53 2.60 -20.30
C ARG A 56 -20.28 2.29 -19.46
N TYR A 57 -19.86 3.19 -18.56
CA TYR A 57 -18.66 3.02 -17.72
C TYR A 57 -19.02 2.70 -16.26
N HIS A 58 -20.19 2.11 -16.02
CA HIS A 58 -20.67 1.77 -14.69
C HIS A 58 -19.73 0.84 -13.90
N GLU A 59 -19.03 -0.06 -14.58
CA GLU A 59 -18.05 -0.98 -13.96
C GLU A 59 -16.89 -0.20 -13.32
N VAL A 60 -16.35 0.79 -14.03
CA VAL A 60 -15.26 1.65 -13.52
C VAL A 60 -15.73 2.41 -12.29
N CYS A 61 -16.91 3.02 -12.36
CA CYS A 61 -17.49 3.74 -11.23
C CYS A 61 -17.68 2.83 -10.00
N THR A 62 -18.20 1.62 -10.20
CA THR A 62 -18.42 0.63 -9.14
C THR A 62 -17.09 0.19 -8.51
N GLU A 63 -16.05 0.01 -9.33
CA GLU A 63 -14.71 -0.30 -8.85
C GLU A 63 -14.16 0.82 -7.95
N LEU A 64 -14.26 2.10 -8.37
CA LEU A 64 -13.81 3.23 -7.55
C LEU A 64 -14.50 3.24 -6.18
N PHE A 65 -15.83 3.15 -6.13
CA PHE A 65 -16.57 3.10 -4.87
C PHE A 65 -16.20 1.89 -4.00
N SER A 66 -15.92 0.74 -4.62
CA SER A 66 -15.49 -0.45 -3.89
C SER A 66 -14.11 -0.26 -3.25
N GLU A 67 -13.21 0.45 -3.92
CA GLU A 67 -11.89 0.82 -3.40
C GLU A 67 -12.00 1.85 -2.29
N ASP A 68 -12.87 2.85 -2.43
CA ASP A 68 -13.09 3.86 -1.40
C ASP A 68 -13.59 3.21 -0.10
N LYS A 69 -14.54 2.28 -0.23
CA LYS A 69 -15.03 1.50 0.90
C LYS A 69 -13.92 0.69 1.56
N ARG A 70 -13.09 0.02 0.77
CA ARG A 70 -11.96 -0.79 1.28
C ARG A 70 -10.89 0.05 1.96
N MET A 71 -10.63 1.25 1.44
CA MET A 71 -9.75 2.21 2.09
C MET A 71 -10.29 2.60 3.47
N LEU A 72 -11.58 2.92 3.58
CA LEU A 72 -12.20 3.23 4.87
C LEU A 72 -12.10 2.06 5.87
N LEU A 73 -12.31 0.83 5.41
CA LEU A 73 -12.13 -0.37 6.25
C LEU A 73 -10.67 -0.54 6.69
N SER A 74 -9.72 -0.29 5.78
CA SER A 74 -8.28 -0.31 6.07
C SER A 74 -7.86 0.76 7.07
N ILE A 75 -8.40 1.97 6.98
CA ILE A 75 -8.14 3.02 7.98
C ILE A 75 -8.71 2.60 9.35
N LYS A 76 -9.91 2.00 9.37
CA LYS A 76 -10.52 1.50 10.61
C LYS A 76 -9.70 0.37 11.24
N SER A 77 -9.10 -0.50 10.44
CA SER A 77 -8.32 -1.63 10.92
C SER A 77 -7.00 -1.20 11.59
N ILE A 78 -6.46 0.00 11.29
CA ILE A 78 -5.33 0.61 12.04
C ILE A 78 -5.64 0.72 13.53
N TYR A 79 -6.87 1.04 13.90
CA TYR A 79 -7.28 1.11 15.32
C TYR A 79 -7.61 -0.26 15.92
N ARG A 80 -7.85 -1.27 15.07
CA ARG A 80 -8.13 -2.65 15.49
C ARG A 80 -6.85 -3.39 15.86
N TYR A 81 -5.76 -3.14 15.14
CA TYR A 81 -4.49 -3.83 15.30
C TYR A 81 -3.43 -2.93 15.94
N ARG A 82 -2.62 -3.50 16.84
CA ARG A 82 -1.62 -2.74 17.60
C ARG A 82 -0.43 -2.26 16.75
N ASP A 83 0.01 -3.09 15.81
CA ASP A 83 1.11 -2.77 14.90
C ASP A 83 0.81 -3.36 13.52
N VAL A 84 0.27 -2.52 12.63
CA VAL A 84 -0.12 -2.93 11.28
C VAL A 84 1.09 -3.26 10.42
N ILE A 85 2.20 -2.53 10.59
CA ILE A 85 3.41 -2.72 9.77
C ILE A 85 4.04 -4.07 10.08
N LEU A 86 4.11 -4.41 11.37
CA LEU A 86 4.56 -5.72 11.82
C LEU A 86 3.69 -6.82 11.22
N ILE A 87 2.36 -6.71 11.31
CA ILE A 87 1.42 -7.71 10.77
C ILE A 87 1.60 -7.89 9.27
N LEU A 88 1.74 -6.80 8.52
CA LEU A 88 1.95 -6.86 7.06
C LEU A 88 3.22 -7.64 6.72
N ILE A 89 4.34 -7.35 7.41
CA ILE A 89 5.63 -8.03 7.17
C ILE A 89 5.59 -9.49 7.66
N GLU A 90 4.99 -9.74 8.83
CA GLU A 90 4.86 -11.08 9.42
C GLU A 90 4.06 -12.02 8.53
N LEU A 91 2.90 -11.56 8.02
CA LEU A 91 2.07 -12.35 7.11
C LEU A 91 2.81 -12.68 5.82
N TYR A 92 3.61 -11.74 5.31
CA TYR A 92 4.42 -11.97 4.11
C TYR A 92 5.49 -13.02 4.38
N LEU A 93 6.32 -12.86 5.42
CA LEU A 93 7.36 -13.83 5.76
C LEU A 93 6.79 -15.21 6.07
N THR A 94 5.66 -15.27 6.78
CA THR A 94 4.99 -16.55 7.07
C THR A 94 4.57 -17.25 5.77
N SER A 95 3.99 -16.51 4.82
CA SER A 95 3.60 -17.07 3.52
C SER A 95 4.79 -17.62 2.72
N ILE A 96 5.94 -16.94 2.75
CA ILE A 96 7.17 -17.40 2.11
C ILE A 96 7.75 -18.64 2.79
N ILE A 97 7.81 -18.66 4.13
CA ILE A 97 8.32 -19.81 4.90
C ILE A 97 7.46 -21.04 4.66
N ASP A 98 6.13 -20.86 4.58
CA ASP A 98 5.20 -21.95 4.28
C ASP A 98 5.39 -22.47 2.86
N ASP A 99 5.58 -21.58 1.87
CA ASP A 99 5.82 -21.97 0.47
C ASP A 99 7.17 -22.68 0.26
N TYR A 100 8.22 -22.33 1.02
CA TYR A 100 9.52 -23.04 1.00
C TYR A 100 9.45 -24.47 1.54
N ASN A 101 8.62 -24.68 2.56
CA ASN A 101 8.56 -25.96 3.27
C ASN A 101 7.52 -26.93 2.69
N ASN A 102 6.40 -26.39 2.19
CA ASN A 102 5.30 -27.18 1.66
C ASN A 102 5.34 -27.07 0.13
N GLY A 103 6.30 -27.75 -0.49
CA GLY A 103 6.39 -27.86 -1.94
C GLY A 103 5.08 -28.41 -2.52
N ASN A 104 4.20 -27.50 -2.94
CA ASN A 104 2.99 -27.76 -3.72
C ASN A 104 1.76 -28.34 -2.98
N GLU A 105 1.60 -28.13 -1.67
CA GLU A 105 0.32 -28.42 -1.01
C GLU A 105 -0.48 -27.14 -0.79
N LYS A 106 -1.56 -26.96 -1.57
CA LYS A 106 -2.54 -25.87 -1.45
C LYS A 106 -3.28 -25.99 -0.12
N ASN A 107 -2.62 -25.69 0.99
CA ASN A 107 -3.27 -25.68 2.28
C ASN A 107 -4.06 -24.37 2.46
N LYS A 108 -5.36 -24.59 2.59
CA LYS A 108 -6.42 -23.58 2.73
C LYS A 108 -6.15 -22.71 3.95
N ILE A 109 -6.12 -21.40 3.72
CA ILE A 109 -6.60 -20.30 4.56
C ILE A 109 -7.14 -20.78 5.93
N GLN A 110 -6.29 -20.97 6.95
CA GLN A 110 -6.76 -21.26 8.32
C GLN A 110 -5.83 -20.73 9.43
N HIS A 111 -5.17 -19.58 9.23
CA HIS A 111 -4.44 -18.91 10.31
C HIS A 111 -4.59 -17.37 10.33
N ALA A 112 -5.70 -16.82 9.84
CA ALA A 112 -6.03 -15.41 10.02
C ALA A 112 -6.17 -14.95 11.51
N VAL A 113 -5.86 -15.80 12.50
CA VAL A 113 -6.51 -15.76 13.82
C VAL A 113 -5.58 -15.75 15.04
N MET A 114 -4.30 -16.14 14.99
CA MET A 114 -3.57 -16.38 16.26
C MET A 114 -2.73 -15.24 16.84
N THR A 115 -2.42 -14.16 16.10
CA THR A 115 -1.54 -13.10 16.63
C THR A 115 -2.08 -11.68 16.52
N ALA A 116 -3.40 -11.49 16.39
CA ALA A 116 -3.96 -10.17 16.68
C ALA A 116 -3.94 -9.86 18.20
N THR A 117 -3.81 -10.89 19.06
CA THR A 117 -3.97 -10.80 20.51
C THR A 117 -2.90 -11.59 21.27
N GLY A 118 -1.69 -11.04 21.36
CA GLY A 118 -0.79 -11.11 22.53
C GLY A 118 -0.62 -12.39 23.36
N THR A 119 -0.86 -13.61 22.87
CA THR A 119 -0.73 -14.83 23.69
C THR A 119 -0.12 -16.01 22.94
N LEU A 120 0.88 -16.57 23.60
CA LEU A 120 1.55 -17.84 23.35
C LEU A 120 0.50 -18.95 23.20
N ALA A 121 0.46 -19.62 22.05
CA ALA A 121 -0.25 -20.87 21.91
C ALA A 121 0.70 -21.90 21.27
N GLN A 122 1.06 -22.87 22.12
CA GLN A 122 1.77 -24.10 21.80
C GLN A 122 1.18 -24.78 20.55
N TYR A 123 2.00 -25.45 19.74
CA TYR A 123 1.81 -26.84 19.25
C TYR A 123 2.64 -27.17 17.99
N THR A 124 3.17 -28.40 18.00
CA THR A 124 4.08 -29.05 17.03
C THR A 124 5.40 -28.31 16.79
N THR A 125 6.49 -28.89 17.30
CA THR A 125 7.86 -28.37 17.30
C THR A 125 8.35 -27.84 15.93
N GLY A 126 7.80 -28.32 14.81
CA GLY A 126 8.09 -27.79 13.47
C GLY A 126 7.34 -26.50 13.10
N LYS A 127 6.02 -26.41 13.35
CA LYS A 127 5.21 -25.23 12.98
C LYS A 127 5.41 -24.06 13.93
N GLY A 128 5.56 -24.34 15.24
CA GLY A 128 5.84 -23.31 16.24
C GLY A 128 7.19 -22.61 16.01
N THR A 129 8.21 -23.36 15.60
CA THR A 129 9.54 -22.79 15.30
C THR A 129 9.50 -21.87 14.08
N ARG A 130 8.77 -22.25 13.02
CA ARG A 130 8.61 -21.42 11.80
C ARG A 130 7.90 -20.10 12.08
N LEU A 131 6.80 -20.17 12.83
CA LEU A 131 6.05 -18.99 13.23
C LEU A 131 6.92 -18.05 14.09
N ALA A 132 7.70 -18.61 15.03
CA ALA A 132 8.63 -17.84 15.85
C ALA A 132 9.75 -17.19 15.01
N LEU A 133 10.29 -17.88 14.01
CA LEU A 133 11.27 -17.32 13.08
C LEU A 133 10.67 -16.16 12.26
N ALA A 134 9.45 -16.34 11.73
CA ALA A 134 8.73 -15.31 10.99
C ALA A 134 8.50 -14.06 11.85
N MET A 135 8.02 -14.24 13.08
CA MET A 135 7.75 -13.15 14.04
C MET A 135 9.01 -12.41 14.46
N THR A 136 10.09 -13.12 14.75
CA THR A 136 11.35 -12.48 15.18
C THR A 136 11.99 -11.70 14.04
N ALA A 137 11.99 -12.26 12.82
CA ALA A 137 12.46 -11.57 11.63
C ALA A 137 11.56 -10.38 11.27
N SER A 138 10.24 -10.53 11.30
CA SER A 138 9.31 -9.44 10.98
C SER A 138 9.45 -8.28 11.95
N LYS A 139 9.60 -8.56 13.26
CA LYS A 139 9.81 -7.54 14.28
C LYS A 139 11.12 -6.79 14.08
N ALA A 140 12.21 -7.52 13.85
CA ALA A 140 13.52 -6.93 13.55
C ALA A 140 13.45 -6.00 12.33
N ILE A 141 12.82 -6.45 11.25
CA ILE A 141 12.68 -5.65 10.02
C ILE A 141 11.75 -4.44 10.26
N ALA A 142 10.61 -4.62 10.93
CA ALA A 142 9.66 -3.55 11.21
C ALA A 142 10.26 -2.42 12.06
N GLU A 143 11.15 -2.76 12.99
CA GLU A 143 11.88 -1.80 13.84
C GLU A 143 13.11 -1.18 13.14
N SER A 144 13.44 -1.62 11.92
CA SER A 144 14.62 -1.12 11.20
C SER A 144 14.49 0.35 10.78
N GLY A 145 15.63 1.05 10.74
CA GLY A 145 15.68 2.45 10.27
C GLY A 145 15.23 2.63 8.82
N PHE A 146 15.41 1.61 7.97
CA PHE A 146 14.91 1.63 6.59
C PHE A 146 13.37 1.62 6.53
N VAL A 147 12.71 0.80 7.35
CA VAL A 147 11.24 0.76 7.41
C VAL A 147 10.69 2.09 7.92
N SER A 148 11.23 2.62 9.02
CA SER A 148 10.82 3.91 9.59
C SER A 148 10.99 5.08 8.61
N SER A 149 12.13 5.17 7.92
CA SER A 149 12.37 6.20 6.90
C SER A 149 11.45 6.06 5.68
N THR A 150 11.15 4.84 5.26
CA THR A 150 10.26 4.57 4.12
C THR A 150 8.81 4.94 4.44
N ILE A 151 8.33 4.57 5.63
CA ILE A 151 6.97 4.88 6.06
C ILE A 151 6.82 6.39 6.26
N SER A 152 7.78 7.04 6.92
CA SER A 152 7.75 8.48 7.11
C SER A 152 7.78 9.27 5.80
N LEU A 153 8.42 8.74 4.75
CA LEU A 153 8.38 9.32 3.40
C LEU A 153 6.97 9.24 2.78
N ARG A 154 6.28 8.11 2.98
CA ARG A 154 4.90 7.88 2.49
C ARG A 154 3.85 8.54 3.37
N LEU A 155 4.21 9.01 4.56
CA LEU A 155 3.32 9.78 5.41
C LEU A 155 3.28 11.23 4.91
N SER A 156 2.14 11.60 4.35
CA SER A 156 1.91 12.93 3.79
C SER A 156 2.14 14.03 4.84
N LYS A 157 2.97 15.04 4.51
CA LYS A 157 3.04 16.28 5.28
C LYS A 157 1.69 16.99 5.20
N LYS A 158 1.14 17.45 6.33
CA LYS A 158 -0.14 18.16 6.37
C LYS A 158 -0.07 19.45 5.55
N LEU A 159 -0.91 19.57 4.53
CA LEU A 159 -1.11 20.80 3.76
C LEU A 159 -2.37 21.54 4.25
N PRO A 160 -2.42 22.88 4.18
CA PRO A 160 -3.63 23.63 4.49
C PRO A 160 -4.67 23.57 3.34
N THR A 161 -5.95 23.36 3.69
CA THR A 161 -7.16 23.57 2.86
C THR A 161 -7.39 22.61 1.66
N PHE A 162 -7.69 23.12 0.46
CA PHE A 162 -8.20 22.38 -0.72
C PHE A 162 -7.18 21.41 -1.31
N ILE A 163 -5.89 21.77 -1.27
CA ILE A 163 -4.80 20.93 -1.77
C ILE A 163 -4.72 19.62 -0.95
N ALA A 164 -5.11 19.67 0.32
CA ALA A 164 -5.17 18.47 1.17
C ALA A 164 -6.24 17.47 0.70
N ALA A 165 -7.33 17.92 0.09
CA ALA A 165 -8.37 17.03 -0.43
C ALA A 165 -7.87 16.25 -1.66
N LEU A 166 -7.28 16.93 -2.64
CA LEU A 166 -6.67 16.27 -3.80
C LEU A 166 -5.53 15.34 -3.38
N GLN A 167 -4.71 15.77 -2.41
CA GLN A 167 -3.67 14.92 -1.84
C GLN A 167 -4.23 13.66 -1.20
N ALA A 168 -5.31 13.76 -0.41
CA ALA A 168 -5.95 12.61 0.23
C ALA A 168 -6.52 11.62 -0.80
N ILE A 169 -7.21 12.13 -1.82
CA ILE A 169 -7.76 11.32 -2.92
C ILE A 169 -6.63 10.63 -3.70
N GLY A 170 -5.50 11.31 -3.91
CA GLY A 170 -4.37 10.72 -4.61
C GLY A 170 -3.57 9.72 -3.79
N PHE A 171 -3.46 9.94 -2.49
CA PHE A 171 -2.95 8.94 -1.56
C PHE A 171 -3.79 7.65 -1.62
N GLU A 172 -5.12 7.80 -1.66
CA GLU A 172 -6.04 6.68 -1.86
C GLU A 172 -5.84 5.99 -3.20
N GLN A 173 -5.64 6.74 -4.29
CA GLN A 173 -5.29 6.19 -5.60
C GLN A 173 -3.99 5.37 -5.54
N HIS A 174 -2.96 5.85 -4.87
CA HIS A 174 -1.71 5.11 -4.70
C HIS A 174 -1.90 3.79 -3.95
N CYS A 175 -2.73 3.79 -2.91
CA CYS A 175 -3.07 2.58 -2.15
C CYS A 175 -3.87 1.58 -2.98
N ALA A 176 -4.87 2.06 -3.73
CA ALA A 176 -5.65 1.25 -4.65
C ALA A 176 -4.76 0.57 -5.70
N MET A 177 -3.89 1.35 -6.35
CA MET A 177 -2.96 0.82 -7.35
C MET A 177 -1.96 -0.18 -6.75
N ALA A 178 -1.45 0.07 -5.55
CA ALA A 178 -0.57 -0.87 -4.85
C ALA A 178 -1.29 -2.19 -4.55
N ALA A 179 -2.53 -2.14 -4.06
CA ALA A 179 -3.35 -3.32 -3.82
C ALA A 179 -3.67 -4.10 -5.12
N ARG A 180 -3.94 -3.40 -6.23
CA ARG A 180 -4.12 -4.03 -7.56
C ARG A 180 -2.85 -4.74 -8.03
N ARG A 181 -1.69 -4.07 -7.91
CA ARG A 181 -0.39 -4.68 -8.22
C ARG A 181 -0.16 -5.91 -7.36
N LEU A 182 -0.41 -5.83 -6.05
CA LEU A 182 -0.28 -6.96 -5.14
C LEU A 182 -1.15 -8.14 -5.58
N LYS A 183 -2.42 -7.89 -5.93
CA LYS A 183 -3.33 -8.93 -6.43
C LYS A 183 -2.79 -9.66 -7.65
N SER A 184 -2.06 -8.95 -8.53
CA SER A 184 -1.43 -9.55 -9.72
C SER A 184 -0.10 -10.27 -9.44
N LEU A 185 0.68 -9.78 -8.47
CA LEU A 185 2.00 -10.32 -8.14
C LEU A 185 1.90 -11.53 -7.21
N ASP A 186 1.06 -11.45 -6.18
CA ASP A 186 0.84 -12.49 -5.20
C ASP A 186 -0.63 -12.49 -4.73
N ALA A 187 -1.45 -13.26 -5.44
CA ALA A 187 -2.87 -13.40 -5.13
C ALA A 187 -3.13 -14.06 -3.77
N LYS A 188 -2.21 -14.91 -3.26
CA LYS A 188 -2.38 -15.56 -1.95
C LYS A 188 -2.21 -14.54 -0.84
N TYR A 189 -1.11 -13.77 -0.88
CA TYR A 189 -0.84 -12.74 0.11
C TYR A 189 -1.88 -11.60 0.05
N TYR A 190 -2.29 -11.19 -1.16
CA TYR A 190 -3.41 -10.26 -1.33
C TYR A 190 -4.69 -10.76 -0.64
N ALA A 191 -5.06 -12.03 -0.81
CA ALA A 191 -6.25 -12.59 -0.19
C ALA A 191 -6.17 -12.56 1.34
N LEU A 192 -4.99 -12.85 1.93
CA LEU A 192 -4.77 -12.74 3.37
C LEU A 192 -5.00 -11.31 3.86
N LEU A 193 -4.38 -10.32 3.21
CA LEU A 193 -4.55 -8.92 3.59
C LEU A 193 -6.00 -8.45 3.42
N TYR A 194 -6.66 -8.88 2.35
CA TYR A 194 -8.05 -8.54 2.07
C TYR A 194 -8.99 -9.05 3.18
N THR A 195 -8.77 -10.28 3.69
CA THR A 195 -9.58 -10.81 4.80
C THR A 195 -9.40 -10.05 6.11
N LEU A 196 -8.23 -9.42 6.30
CA LEU A 196 -7.91 -8.62 7.48
C LEU A 196 -8.27 -7.14 7.31
N GLU A 197 -8.76 -6.74 6.14
CA GLU A 197 -9.01 -5.34 5.76
C GLU A 197 -7.71 -4.52 5.85
N LEU A 198 -6.59 -5.04 5.32
CA LEU A 198 -5.25 -4.42 5.38
C LEU A 198 -4.62 -4.22 4.01
N GLU A 199 -5.25 -4.68 2.93
CA GLU A 199 -4.64 -4.74 1.60
C GLU A 199 -4.33 -3.36 1.03
N MET A 200 -5.10 -2.32 1.39
CA MET A 200 -4.80 -0.95 0.96
C MET A 200 -3.56 -0.39 1.66
N LEU A 201 -3.26 -0.86 2.88
CA LEU A 201 -2.09 -0.46 3.66
C LEU A 201 -0.81 -1.14 3.18
N TYR A 202 -0.91 -2.12 2.27
CA TYR A 202 0.24 -2.68 1.56
C TYR A 202 1.11 -1.59 0.93
N TYR A 203 0.52 -0.46 0.51
CA TYR A 203 1.29 0.67 0.01
C TYR A 203 2.38 1.11 0.99
N TYR A 204 2.21 1.06 2.30
CA TYR A 204 3.31 1.44 3.20
C TYR A 204 4.52 0.49 3.15
N VAL A 205 4.26 -0.80 2.91
CA VAL A 205 5.26 -1.88 2.97
C VAL A 205 5.70 -2.42 1.62
N GLU A 206 5.05 -2.02 0.53
CA GLU A 206 5.39 -2.40 -0.84
C GLU A 206 6.90 -2.37 -1.14
N PRO A 207 7.65 -1.28 -0.85
CA PRO A 207 9.09 -1.23 -1.15
C PRO A 207 9.90 -2.18 -0.25
N ILE A 208 9.43 -2.45 0.96
CA ILE A 208 10.04 -3.39 1.91
C ILE A 208 9.85 -4.81 1.38
N ILE A 209 8.63 -5.15 0.95
CA ILE A 209 8.29 -6.45 0.38
C ILE A 209 9.02 -6.68 -0.94
N LEU A 210 9.03 -5.71 -1.85
CA LEU A 210 9.78 -5.82 -3.11
C LEU A 210 11.27 -6.05 -2.89
N LYS A 211 11.86 -5.41 -1.87
CA LYS A 211 13.24 -5.65 -1.48
C LYS A 211 13.45 -7.09 -0.99
N MET A 212 12.56 -7.59 -0.14
CA MET A 212 12.57 -9.00 0.29
C MET A 212 12.42 -9.96 -0.89
N VAL A 213 11.45 -9.73 -1.80
CA VAL A 213 11.25 -10.53 -3.02
C VAL A 213 12.55 -10.61 -3.84
N LYS A 214 13.21 -9.47 -4.05
CA LYS A 214 14.48 -9.43 -4.79
C LYS A 214 15.56 -10.28 -4.11
N SER A 215 15.66 -10.19 -2.79
CA SER A 215 16.61 -11.00 -2.00
C SER A 215 16.33 -12.50 -2.13
N ILE A 216 15.05 -12.89 -2.05
CA ILE A 216 14.58 -14.27 -2.17
C ILE A 216 14.90 -14.84 -3.56
N ILE A 217 14.63 -14.07 -4.62
CA ILE A 217 14.94 -14.49 -6.00
C ILE A 217 16.46 -14.64 -6.20
N SER A 218 17.25 -13.71 -5.63
CA SER A 218 18.72 -13.73 -5.74
C SER A 218 19.36 -14.91 -5.00
N HIS A 219 18.71 -15.41 -3.96
CA HIS A 219 19.20 -16.52 -3.11
C HIS A 219 18.18 -17.66 -3.11
N TYR A 220 17.70 -18.04 -4.29
CA TYR A 220 16.76 -19.15 -4.40
C TYR A 220 17.45 -20.49 -4.10
N GLY A 221 16.84 -21.34 -3.29
CA GLY A 221 17.32 -22.70 -3.01
C GLY A 221 18.22 -22.88 -1.78
N ILE A 222 18.54 -21.82 -1.02
CA ILE A 222 19.17 -21.95 0.31
C ILE A 222 18.14 -22.28 1.40
N PRO A 223 18.55 -22.85 2.55
CA PRO A 223 17.65 -23.08 3.67
C PRO A 223 17.01 -21.78 4.18
N VAL A 224 15.78 -21.89 4.68
CA VAL A 224 14.94 -20.76 5.09
C VAL A 224 15.62 -19.92 6.18
N GLU A 225 16.33 -20.56 7.10
CA GLU A 225 17.04 -19.88 8.19
C GLU A 225 18.14 -18.96 7.65
N GLU A 226 18.91 -19.44 6.67
CA GLU A 226 19.98 -18.67 6.02
C GLU A 226 19.41 -17.53 5.17
N LEU A 227 18.29 -17.78 4.48
CA LEU A 227 17.56 -16.76 3.74
C LEU A 227 17.07 -15.63 4.63
N LEU A 228 16.48 -15.95 5.79
CA LEU A 228 16.01 -14.95 6.74
C LEU A 228 17.15 -14.09 7.29
N GLU A 229 18.32 -14.69 7.56
CA GLU A 229 19.51 -13.94 7.97
C GLU A 229 20.02 -12.99 6.87
N ILE A 230 19.99 -13.41 5.60
CA ILE A 230 20.32 -12.53 4.48
C ILE A 230 19.33 -11.37 4.38
N ILE A 231 18.03 -11.66 4.49
CA ILE A 231 17.00 -10.63 4.46
C ILE A 231 17.20 -9.62 5.60
N LYS A 232 17.42 -10.06 6.84
CA LYS A 232 17.66 -9.16 7.98
C LYS A 232 18.86 -8.25 7.72
N ARG A 233 19.97 -8.80 7.21
CA ARG A 233 21.17 -8.04 6.83
C ARG A 233 20.87 -6.94 5.81
N GLU A 234 19.98 -7.19 4.85
CA GLU A 234 19.58 -6.13 3.90
C GLU A 234 18.88 -4.93 4.56
N PHE A 235 18.27 -5.13 5.72
CA PHE A 235 17.66 -4.06 6.53
C PHE A 235 18.59 -3.53 7.63
N ASN A 236 19.85 -3.97 7.66
CA ASN A 236 20.84 -3.67 8.71
C ASN A 236 20.37 -4.09 10.11
N VAL A 237 19.74 -5.26 10.21
CA VAL A 237 19.30 -5.88 11.47
C VAL A 237 19.79 -7.32 11.57
#